data_AF-A0A7X8IPJ3-F1
#
_entry.id   AF-A0A7X8IPJ3-F1
#
_cell.length_a   1.000
_cell.length_b   1.000
_cell.length_c   1.000
_cell.angle_alpha   90.00
_cell.angle_beta   90.00
_cell.angle_gamma   90.00
#
_symmetry.space_group_name_H-M   'P 1'
#
loop_
_entity.id
_entity.type
_entity.pdbx_description
1 polymer ?
#
loop_
_entity_poly.entity_id
_entity_poly.type
_entity_poly.pdbx_seq_one_letter_code
_entity_poly.pdbx_strand_id
1 'polypeptide(L)' 'WLEKLAPEKPHSQYRHNGFEDNADAHLKRQIMGREVVVAITEGKLDFGPWEQIFYGEYDGKRDKRLMIKIIGE' A
#
# COMPACT_ATOMS: atom_id res chain seq x y z
N TRP A 1 2.97 -0.85 14.27
CA TRP A 1 1.68 -0.18 14.47
C TRP A 1 0.57 -0.89 13.69
N LEU A 2 0.73 -1.10 12.38
CA LEU A 2 -0.25 -1.85 11.57
C LEU A 2 -0.60 -3.24 12.13
N GLU A 3 0.35 -4.01 12.66
CA GLU A 3 0.05 -5.29 13.34
C GLU A 3 -0.92 -5.16 14.52
N LYS A 4 -1.01 -3.98 15.17
CA LYS A 4 -1.98 -3.77 16.26
C LYS A 4 -3.39 -3.52 15.71
N LEU A 5 -3.51 -2.98 14.49
CA LEU A 5 -4.79 -2.64 13.87
C LEU A 5 -5.33 -3.76 12.97
N ALA A 6 -4.43 -4.45 12.27
CA ALA A 6 -4.69 -5.54 11.34
C ALA A 6 -3.61 -6.62 11.52
N PRO A 7 -3.66 -7.39 12.61
CA PRO A 7 -2.68 -8.42 12.91
C PRO A 7 -2.69 -9.53 11.87
N GLU A 8 -1.52 -10.02 11.46
CA GLU A 8 -1.42 -11.20 10.58
C GLU A 8 -2.02 -12.45 11.23
N LYS A 9 -1.72 -12.64 12.53
CA LYS A 9 -2.03 -13.87 13.27
C LYS A 9 -2.97 -13.64 14.45
N PRO A 10 -3.76 -14.66 14.84
CA PRO A 10 -3.89 -15.97 14.18
C PRO A 10 -4.71 -15.88 12.88
N HIS A 11 -4.32 -16.61 11.81
CA HIS A 11 -5.03 -16.55 10.52
C HIS A 11 -6.51 -16.93 10.63
N SER A 12 -6.85 -17.81 11.58
CA SER A 12 -8.23 -18.25 11.85
C SER A 12 -9.19 -17.12 12.24
N GLN A 13 -8.68 -15.94 12.61
CA GLN A 13 -9.52 -14.78 12.93
C GLN A 13 -10.22 -14.19 11.69
N TYR A 14 -9.74 -14.52 10.48
CA TYR A 14 -10.28 -13.99 9.23
C TYR A 14 -10.89 -15.10 8.38
N ARG A 15 -12.19 -14.97 8.05
CA ARG A 15 -12.87 -15.94 7.16
C ARG A 15 -12.24 -16.03 5.77
N HIS A 16 -11.64 -14.94 5.30
CA HIS A 16 -10.88 -14.91 4.03
C HIS A 16 -9.76 -15.95 4.01
N ASN A 17 -9.13 -16.20 5.17
CA ASN A 17 -8.05 -17.17 5.31
C ASN A 17 -8.53 -18.64 5.34
N GLY A 18 -9.79 -18.92 4.97
CA GLY A 18 -10.25 -20.29 4.75
C GLY A 18 -9.58 -20.97 3.54
N PHE A 19 -9.06 -20.18 2.59
CA PHE A 19 -8.39 -20.65 1.38
C PHE A 19 -7.00 -20.01 1.15
N GLU A 20 -6.68 -18.94 1.89
CA GLU A 20 -5.48 -18.10 1.77
C GLU A 20 -4.93 -17.79 3.18
N ASP A 21 -3.86 -16.99 3.31
CA ASP A 21 -3.33 -16.54 4.61
C ASP A 21 -3.18 -15.01 4.76
N ASN A 22 -3.49 -14.26 3.70
CA ASN A 22 -3.16 -12.84 3.53
C ASN A 22 -4.30 -11.85 3.82
N ALA A 23 -5.35 -12.24 4.57
CA ALA A 23 -6.45 -11.34 4.92
C ALA A 23 -5.98 -10.03 5.58
N ASP A 24 -4.94 -10.09 6.40
CA ASP A 24 -4.36 -8.93 7.05
C ASP A 24 -3.76 -7.95 6.04
N ALA A 25 -3.14 -8.43 4.95
CA ALA A 25 -2.56 -7.60 3.91
C ALA A 25 -3.62 -6.75 3.21
N HIS A 26 -4.82 -7.32 2.98
CA HIS A 26 -5.98 -6.58 2.46
C HIS A 26 -6.43 -5.45 3.41
N LEU A 27 -6.38 -5.69 4.73
CA LEU A 27 -6.74 -4.68 5.73
C LEU A 27 -5.65 -3.60 5.87
N LYS A 28 -4.38 -4.02 5.95
CA LYS A 28 -3.21 -3.12 6.04
C LYS A 28 -3.16 -2.15 4.87
N ARG A 29 -3.35 -2.62 3.63
CA ARG A 29 -3.37 -1.74 2.45
C ARG A 29 -4.54 -0.76 2.50
N GLN A 30 -5.69 -1.17 3.04
CA GLN A 30 -6.87 -0.31 3.11
C GLN A 30 -6.66 0.87 4.07
N ILE A 31 -5.88 0.66 5.13
CA ILE A 31 -5.46 1.71 6.07
C ILE A 31 -4.43 2.65 5.43
N MET A 32 -3.44 2.08 4.73
CA MET A 32 -2.31 2.86 4.20
C MET A 32 -2.62 3.60 2.89
N GLY A 33 -3.69 3.21 2.19
CA GLY A 33 -4.08 3.80 0.92
C GLY A 33 -3.51 3.05 -0.28
N ARG A 34 -4.28 3.02 -1.38
CA ARG A 34 -3.89 2.37 -2.63
C ARG A 34 -2.93 3.23 -3.47
N GLU A 35 -3.10 4.54 -3.41
CA GLU A 35 -2.51 5.47 -4.36
C GLU A 35 -2.22 6.82 -3.70
N VAL A 36 -1.36 7.58 -4.37
CA VAL A 36 -1.07 8.97 -4.05
C VAL A 36 -1.23 9.79 -5.33
N VAL A 37 -1.65 11.04 -5.17
CA VAL A 37 -1.64 12.04 -6.23
C VAL A 37 -0.61 13.09 -5.83
N VAL A 38 0.29 13.41 -6.74
CA VAL A 38 1.38 14.36 -6.51
C VAL A 38 1.35 15.39 -7.62
N ALA A 39 1.41 16.67 -7.26
CA ALA A 39 1.51 17.75 -8.23
C ALA A 39 2.87 17.72 -8.93
N ILE A 40 2.88 18.17 -10.19
CA ILE A 40 4.12 18.40 -10.93
C ILE A 40 4.19 19.89 -11.23
N THR A 41 5.22 20.55 -10.71
CA THR A 41 5.46 21.99 -10.89
C THR A 41 6.83 22.14 -11.55
N GLU A 42 6.88 22.84 -12.70
CA GLU A 42 8.12 23.04 -13.48
C GLU A 42 8.86 21.73 -13.81
N GLY A 43 8.11 20.67 -14.14
CA GLY A 43 8.66 19.36 -14.52
C GLY A 43 9.21 18.54 -13.34
N LYS A 44 8.97 18.93 -12.10
CA LYS A 44 9.40 18.21 -10.89
C LYS A 44 8.21 17.81 -10.02
N LEU A 45 8.31 16.67 -9.36
CA LEU A 45 7.37 16.29 -8.30
C LEU A 45 7.43 17.34 -7.20
N ASP A 46 6.30 17.98 -6.91
CA ASP A 46 6.21 19.09 -5.99
C ASP A 46 6.07 18.58 -4.55
N PHE A 47 7.21 18.16 -3.99
CA PHE A 47 7.31 17.61 -2.64
C PHE A 47 7.76 18.65 -1.63
N GLY A 48 7.19 18.56 -0.42
CA GLY A 48 7.79 19.13 0.77
C GLY A 48 9.11 18.44 1.16
N PRO A 49 9.91 19.03 2.07
CA PRO A 49 11.25 18.55 2.39
C PRO A 49 11.31 17.14 3.01
N TRP A 50 10.18 16.60 3.47
CA TRP A 50 10.07 15.30 4.15
C TRP A 50 9.10 14.33 3.46
N GLU A 51 8.55 14.70 2.31
CA GLU A 51 7.61 13.86 1.59
C GLU A 51 8.35 12.83 0.74
N GLN A 52 7.86 11.59 0.77
CA GLN A 52 8.42 10.45 0.05
C GLN A 52 7.28 9.54 -0.40
N ILE A 53 7.45 8.87 -1.55
CA ILE A 53 6.53 7.84 -2.02
C ILE A 53 7.07 6.48 -1.62
N PHE A 54 6.23 5.67 -0.97
CA PHE A 54 6.57 4.29 -0.61
C PHE A 54 5.66 3.31 -1.35
N TYR A 55 6.23 2.19 -1.78
CA TYR A 55 5.46 1.00 -2.11
C TYR A 55 5.28 0.16 -0.84
N GLY A 56 4.08 0.21 -0.26
CA GLY A 56 3.72 -0.58 0.93
C GLY A 56 3.40 -2.02 0.55
N GLU A 57 4.36 -2.93 0.71
CA GLU A 57 4.17 -4.36 0.49
C GLU A 57 3.73 -5.07 1.78
N TYR A 58 2.63 -5.82 1.71
CA TYR A 58 2.03 -6.51 2.86
C TYR A 58 1.80 -8.02 2.62
N ASP A 59 1.99 -8.50 1.39
CA ASP A 59 1.89 -9.91 0.99
C ASP A 59 2.85 -10.17 -0.19
N GLY A 60 4.14 -10.21 0.14
CA GLY A 60 5.26 -10.19 -0.81
C GLY A 60 5.78 -11.56 -1.26
N LYS A 61 7.07 -11.63 -1.61
CA LYS A 61 7.76 -12.84 -2.12
C LYS A 61 7.22 -13.39 -3.45
N ARG A 62 6.61 -12.51 -4.25
CA ARG A 62 6.12 -12.76 -5.61
C ARG A 62 6.19 -11.46 -6.40
N ASP A 63 6.28 -11.57 -7.72
CA ASP A 63 6.34 -10.39 -8.58
C ASP A 63 5.03 -9.59 -8.52
N LYS A 64 5.17 -8.30 -8.20
CA LYS A 64 4.06 -7.35 -8.08
C LYS A 64 4.39 -6.08 -8.84
N ARG A 65 3.38 -5.24 -9.06
CA ARG A 65 3.45 -4.09 -9.97
C ARG A 65 2.91 -2.84 -9.30
N LEU A 66 3.50 -1.71 -9.66
CA LEU A 66 2.92 -0.39 -9.46
C LEU A 66 2.65 0.24 -10.82
N MET A 67 1.80 1.27 -10.84
CA MET A 67 1.49 2.04 -12.05
C MET A 67 1.72 3.52 -11.76
N ILE A 68 2.38 4.21 -12.68
CA ILE A 68 2.54 5.66 -12.67
C ILE A 68 1.83 6.21 -13.90
N LYS A 69 0.97 7.20 -13.70
CA LYS A 69 0.30 7.93 -14.78
C LYS A 69 0.50 9.41 -14.56
N ILE A 70 1.04 10.09 -15.57
CA ILE A 70 1.22 11.54 -15.60
C ILE A 70 0.26 12.11 -16.64
N ILE A 71 -0.41 13.20 -16.29
CA ILE A 71 -1.31 13.97 -17.14
C ILE A 71 -0.97 15.45 -16.97
N GLY A 72 -0.94 16.21 -18.07
CA GLY A 72 -0.53 17.62 -18.08
C GLY A 72 0.09 18.02 -19.42
N GLU A 73 0.47 19.29 -19.51
CA GLU A 73 1.25 19.89 -20.61
C GLU A 73 2.64 20.31 -20.11
#